data_AF-A0A2V7FCR6-F1
#
_entry.id   AF-A0A2V7FCR6-F1
#
_cell.length_a   1.000
_cell.length_b   1.000
_cell.length_c   1.000
_cell.angle_alpha   90.00
_cell.angle_beta   90.00
_cell.angle_gamma   90.00
#
_symmetry.space_group_name_H-M   'P 1'
#
loop_
_entity.id
_entity.type
_entity.pdbx_description
1 polymer ?
#
loop_
_entity_poly.entity_id
_entity_poly.type
_entity_poly.pdbx_seq_one_letter_code
_entity_poly.pdbx_strand_id
1 'polypeptide(L)' 'RLRGDSRLWALAESLVPRGRGYDFNQALMDFGATWCTARRPRCAPCPLRRVCATFPAHARRRRGAES' A
#
# COMPACT_ATOMS: atom_id res chain seq x y z
N ARG A 1 -3.41 3.39 15.34
CA ARG A 1 -3.62 1.92 15.41
C ARG A 1 -4.36 1.52 14.14
N LEU A 2 -3.84 0.55 13.36
CA LEU A 2 -4.44 0.18 12.06
C LEU A 2 -5.70 -0.69 12.17
N ARG A 3 -5.87 -1.41 13.29
CA ARG A 3 -6.97 -2.36 13.49
C ARG A 3 -8.26 -1.58 13.79
N GLY A 4 -9.27 -1.71 12.92
CA GLY A 4 -10.55 -1.04 13.05
C GLY A 4 -10.61 0.39 12.49
N ASP A 5 -9.60 0.82 11.73
CA ASP A 5 -9.63 2.14 11.08
C ASP A 5 -10.67 2.15 9.95
N SER A 6 -11.74 2.93 10.12
CA SER A 6 -12.86 3.01 9.18
C SER A 6 -12.45 3.57 7.81
N ARG A 7 -11.43 4.43 7.76
CA ARG A 7 -10.93 4.99 6.49
C ARG A 7 -10.24 3.91 5.67
N LEU A 8 -9.50 3.01 6.33
CA LEU A 8 -8.84 1.89 5.66
C LEU A 8 -9.86 0.84 5.18
N TRP A 9 -10.91 0.59 5.97
CA TRP A 9 -11.99 -0.30 5.55
C TRP A 9 -12.76 0.22 4.33
N ALA A 10 -13.15 1.50 4.34
CA ALA A 10 -13.83 2.11 3.19
C ALA A 10 -12.95 2.09 1.92
N LEU A 11 -11.64 2.34 2.06
CA LEU A 11 -10.71 2.21 0.94
C LEU A 11 -10.63 0.76 0.44
N ALA A 12 -10.51 -0.21 1.33
CA ALA A 12 -10.47 -1.62 0.96
C ALA A 12 -11.74 -2.04 0.17
N GLU A 13 -12.91 -1.64 0.65
CA GLU A 13 -14.19 -1.89 -0.05
C GLU A 13 -14.21 -1.29 -1.46
N SER A 14 -13.62 -0.10 -1.65
CA SER A 14 -13.55 0.54 -2.97
C SER A 14 -12.58 -0.13 -3.96
N LEU A 15 -11.60 -0.89 -3.46
CA LEU A 15 -10.53 -1.48 -4.28
C LEU A 15 -10.77 -2.95 -4.63
N VAL A 16 -11.48 -3.69 -3.79
CA VAL A 16 -11.72 -5.13 -3.99
C VAL A 16 -12.65 -5.34 -5.19
N PRO A 17 -12.22 -6.03 -6.26
CA PRO A 17 -13.08 -6.26 -7.40
C PRO A 17 -14.22 -7.23 -7.05
N ARG A 18 -15.43 -6.92 -7.52
CA ARG A 18 -16.63 -7.74 -7.28
C ARG A 18 -16.40 -9.18 -7.75
N GLY A 19 -16.67 -10.15 -6.87
CA GLY A 19 -16.51 -11.58 -7.14
C GLY A 19 -15.07 -12.10 -7.12
N ARG A 20 -14.07 -11.25 -6.84
CA ARG A 20 -12.62 -11.60 -6.86
C ARG A 20 -11.93 -11.33 -5.52
N GLY A 21 -12.70 -11.24 -4.43
CA GLY A 21 -12.19 -10.82 -3.12
C GLY A 21 -11.12 -11.76 -2.55
N TYR A 22 -11.27 -13.07 -2.72
CA TYR A 22 -10.28 -14.04 -2.27
C TYR A 22 -8.93 -13.83 -2.96
N ASP A 23 -8.91 -13.84 -4.30
CA ASP A 23 -7.68 -13.66 -5.08
C ASP A 23 -7.01 -12.33 -4.80
N PHE A 24 -7.80 -11.25 -4.73
CA PHE A 24 -7.29 -9.92 -4.42
C PHE A 24 -6.61 -9.87 -3.04
N ASN A 25 -7.28 -10.40 -2.02
CA ASN A 25 -6.74 -10.40 -0.66
C ASN A 25 -5.51 -11.30 -0.54
N GLN A 26 -5.50 -12.47 -1.19
CA GLN A 26 -4.32 -13.34 -1.24
C GLN A 26 -3.13 -12.64 -1.91
N ALA A 27 -3.35 -12.02 -3.07
CA ALA A 27 -2.32 -11.25 -3.77
C ALA A 27 -1.82 -10.08 -2.90
N LEU A 28 -2.70 -9.39 -2.18
CA LEU A 28 -2.32 -8.29 -1.29
C LEU A 28 -1.48 -8.76 -0.09
N MET A 29 -1.82 -9.93 0.49
CA MET A 29 -1.03 -10.53 1.57
C MET A 29 0.36 -10.94 1.09
N ASP A 30 0.46 -11.65 -0.05
CA ASP A 30 1.75 -12.01 -0.64
C ASP A 30 2.57 -10.76 -1.02
N PHE A 31 1.91 -9.73 -1.56
CA PHE A 31 2.55 -8.46 -1.85
C PHE A 31 3.16 -7.82 -0.59
N GLY A 32 2.47 -7.84 0.54
CA GLY A 32 2.99 -7.36 1.83
C GLY A 32 4.15 -8.20 2.37
N ALA A 33 4.16 -9.50 2.12
CA ALA A 33 5.20 -10.42 2.55
C ALA A 33 6.46 -10.34 1.69
N THR A 34 6.32 -10.11 0.38
CA THR A 34 7.41 -10.20 -0.59
C THR A 34 7.95 -8.83 -1.03
N TRP A 35 7.05 -7.86 -1.26
CA TRP A 35 7.40 -6.56 -1.84
C TRP A 35 7.39 -5.43 -0.82
N CYS A 36 6.26 -5.21 -0.15
CA CYS A 36 6.04 -4.07 0.75
C CYS A 36 6.24 -4.45 2.22
N THR A 37 7.39 -5.05 2.52
CA THR A 37 7.71 -5.54 3.88
C THR A 37 7.93 -4.40 4.87
N ALA A 38 7.67 -4.65 6.16
CA ALA A 38 7.71 -3.63 7.21
C ALA A 38 9.08 -2.97 7.43
N ARG A 39 10.19 -3.66 7.11
CA ARG A 39 11.55 -3.20 7.42
C ARG A 39 12.38 -2.83 6.19
N ARG A 40 12.36 -3.66 5.15
CA ARG A 40 13.19 -3.48 3.94
C ARG A 40 12.36 -3.78 2.69
N PRO A 41 11.41 -2.90 2.32
CA PRO A 41 10.56 -3.11 1.15
C PRO A 41 11.37 -3.00 -0.15
N ARG A 42 11.00 -3.79 -1.15
CA ARG A 42 11.62 -3.81 -2.49
C ARG A 42 11.04 -2.70 -3.37
N CYS A 43 11.18 -1.45 -2.94
CA CYS A 43 10.52 -0.31 -3.58
C CYS A 43 10.98 -0.06 -5.02
N ALA A 44 12.28 -0.15 -5.31
CA ALA A 44 12.83 0.17 -6.63
C ALA A 44 12.21 -0.67 -7.78
N PRO A 45 12.12 -2.01 -7.67
CA PRO A 45 11.44 -2.84 -8.66
C PRO A 45 9.92 -2.95 -8.45
N CYS A 46 9.33 -2.31 -7.44
CA CYS A 46 7.92 -2.50 -7.09
C CYS A 46 6.99 -2.10 -8.26
N PRO A 47 6.01 -2.94 -8.63
CA PRO A 47 5.06 -2.63 -9.70
C PRO A 47 4.17 -1.43 -9.36
N LEU A 48 3.91 -1.17 -8.07
CA LEU A 48 3.07 -0.08 -7.60
C LEU A 48 3.84 1.25 -7.40
N ARG A 49 5.13 1.34 -7.75
CA ARG A 49 5.96 2.52 -7.43
C ARG A 49 5.39 3.85 -7.93
N ARG A 50 4.71 3.83 -9.08
CA ARG A 50 4.16 5.04 -9.72
C ARG A 50 3.02 5.66 -8.92
N VAL A 51 2.25 4.84 -8.19
CA VAL A 51 1.07 5.26 -7.42
C VAL A 51 1.30 5.25 -5.91
N CYS A 52 2.45 4.74 -5.45
CA CYS A 52 2.77 4.64 -4.03
C CYS A 52 3.18 6.00 -3.44
N ALA A 53 2.31 6.64 -2.67
CA ALA A 53 2.58 7.96 -2.07
C ALA A 53 3.86 8.06 -1.22
N THR A 54 4.33 6.93 -0.67
CA THR A 54 5.50 6.84 0.21
C THR A 54 6.74 6.27 -0.49
N PHE A 55 6.71 6.10 -1.82
CA PHE A 55 7.90 5.67 -2.56
C PHE A 55 9.09 6.60 -2.25
N PRO A 56 10.33 6.10 -2.07
CA PRO A 56 11.45 6.92 -1.58
C PRO A 56 11.74 8.18 -2.39
N ALA A 57 11.49 8.18 -3.70
CA ALA A 57 11.64 9.39 -4.52
C ALA A 57 10.53 10.43 -4.27
N HIS A 58 9.33 9.98 -3.89
CA HIS A 58 8.19 10.85 -3.54
C HIS A 58 8.28 11.38 -2.11
N ALA A 59 8.94 10.65 -1.20
CA ALA A 59 9.11 11.03 0.20
C ALA A 59 9.88 12.35 0.40
N ARG A 60 10.70 12.78 -0.58
CA ARG A 60 11.39 14.08 -0.54
C ARG A 60 10.44 15.28 -0.68
N ARG A 61 9.21 15.09 -1.18
CA ARG A 61 8.23 16.17 -1.36
C ARG A 61 7.40 16.50 -0.12
N ARG A 62 7.24 15.55 0.83
CA ARG A 62 6.38 15.77 2.01
C ARG A 62 7.06 16.46 3.19
N ARG A 63 8.39 16.32 3.33
CA ARG A 63 9.14 16.95 4.43
C ARG A 63 9.24 18.49 4.36
N GLY A 64 8.80 19.12 3.28
CA GLY A 64 8.76 20.58 3.13
C GLY A 64 7.37 21.21 3.27
N ALA A 65 6.33 20.43 3.59
CA ALA A 65 4.95 20.92 3.74
C ALA A 65 4.44 20.82 5.20
N GLU A 66 5.27 20.36 6.13
CA GLU A 66 5.03 20.31 7.58
C GLU A 66 6.14 21.10 8.30
N SER A 67 6.32 22.37 7.92
CA SER A 67 7.10 23.39 8.63
C SER A 67 6.36 24.72 8.59
#